data_AF-A0A9P7BYJ2-F1
#
_entry.id   AF-A0A9P7BYJ2-F1
#
_cell.length_a   1.000
_cell.length_b   1.000
_cell.length_c   1.000
_cell.angle_alpha   90.00
_cell.angle_beta   90.00
_cell.angle_gamma   90.00
#
_symmetry.space_group_name_H-M   'P 1'
#
loop_
_entity.id
_entity.type
_entity.pdbx_description
1 polymer ?
#
loop_
_entity_poly.entity_id
_entity_poly.type
_entity_poly.pdbx_seq_one_letter_code
_entity_poly.pdbx_strand_id
1 'polypeptide(L)'
;MMLGDDPHPNGMTSVWIDPRTADVLAVQRWNTLDPGARATAVVYPLHTGELGGVALETAVAVGGLTLGGLGISGVWLWWRRRAVKLATAKARSR
;
A
#
# COMPACT_ATOMS: atom_id res chain seq x y z
N MET A 1 9.60 10.90 18.25
CA MET A 1 10.68 11.62 17.54
C MET A 1 11.45 10.57 16.75
N MET A 2 11.70 10.84 15.48
CA MET A 2 12.45 9.93 14.62
C MET A 2 13.92 9.91 15.03
N LEU A 3 14.46 8.71 15.26
CA LEU A 3 15.90 8.49 15.43
C LEU A 3 16.51 8.24 14.05
N GLY A 4 17.81 8.50 13.87
CA GLY A 4 18.47 8.36 12.56
C GLY A 4 18.46 6.93 11.99
N ASP A 5 18.23 5.92 12.84
CA ASP A 5 18.09 4.53 12.45
C ASP A 5 16.62 4.07 12.30
N ASP A 6 15.63 4.92 12.60
CA ASP A 6 14.21 4.57 12.61
C ASP A 6 13.61 4.77 11.20
N PRO A 7 13.12 3.70 10.54
CA PRO A 7 12.55 3.81 9.19
C PRO A 7 11.20 4.52 9.17
N HIS A 8 10.52 4.67 10.32
CA HIS A 8 9.22 5.29 10.39
C HIS A 8 9.36 6.82 10.52
N PRO A 9 8.67 7.63 9.69
CA PRO A 9 8.81 9.10 9.67
C PRO A 9 8.52 9.78 11.02
N ASN A 10 7.58 9.23 11.79
CA ASN A 10 7.20 9.77 13.10
C ASN A 10 8.09 9.24 14.26
N GLY A 11 8.94 8.25 13.98
CA GLY A 11 9.64 7.44 14.98
C GLY A 11 8.71 6.51 15.78
N MET A 12 9.19 5.32 16.11
CA MET A 12 8.45 4.33 16.92
C MET A 12 9.12 4.02 18.26
N THR A 13 10.21 4.73 18.59
CA THR A 13 10.80 4.64 19.93
C THR A 13 9.98 5.44 20.94
N SER A 14 9.55 4.78 22.02
CA SER A 14 8.71 5.36 23.07
C SER A 14 9.36 5.29 24.45
N VAL A 15 9.16 6.32 25.26
CA VAL A 15 9.55 6.36 26.67
C VAL A 15 8.30 6.61 27.51
N TRP A 16 8.09 5.79 28.53
CA TRP A 16 6.97 5.87 29.46
C TRP A 16 7.46 6.47 30.77
N ILE A 17 6.80 7.54 31.25
CA ILE A 17 7.21 8.31 32.42
C ILE A 17 6.04 8.37 33.40
N ASP A 18 6.31 8.17 34.70
CA ASP A 18 5.32 8.41 35.75
C ASP A 18 5.07 9.93 35.90
N PRO A 19 3.83 10.42 35.70
CA PRO A 19 3.54 11.85 35.74
C PRO A 19 3.61 12.46 37.15
N ARG A 20 3.62 11.65 38.22
CA ARG A 20 3.67 12.11 39.61
C ARG A 20 5.08 12.19 40.16
N THR A 21 5.95 11.25 39.79
CA THR A 21 7.32 11.16 40.32
C THR A 21 8.40 11.52 39.30
N ALA A 22 8.04 11.61 38.01
CA ALA A 22 8.96 11.74 36.88
C ALA A 22 9.90 10.54 36.67
N ASP A 23 9.60 9.39 37.29
CA ASP A 23 10.38 8.17 37.10
C ASP A 23 10.16 7.59 35.69
N VAL A 24 11.22 7.05 35.09
CA VAL A 24 11.14 6.34 33.81
C VAL A 24 10.66 4.91 34.07
N LEU A 25 9.46 4.59 33.58
CA LEU A 25 8.84 3.28 33.75
C LEU A 25 9.32 2.28 32.69
N ALA A 26 9.49 2.74 31.45
CA ALA A 26 9.95 1.89 30.35
C ALA A 26 10.57 2.71 29.21
N VAL A 27 11.55 2.12 28.54
CA VAL A 27 12.12 2.61 27.28
C VAL A 27 12.01 1.49 26.26
N GLN A 28 11.28 1.74 25.17
CA GLN A 28 11.06 0.74 24.12
C GLN A 28 11.56 1.28 22.80
N ARG A 29 12.68 0.73 22.33
CA ARG A 29 13.28 1.11 21.04
C ARG A 29 12.62 0.36 19.90
N TRP A 30 12.50 1.03 18.76
CA TRP A 30 11.88 0.45 17.56
C TRP A 30 12.53 -0.90 17.16
N ASN A 31 13.86 -1.01 17.29
CA ASN A 31 14.59 -2.23 16.91
C ASN A 31 14.49 -3.38 17.92
N THR A 32 13.97 -3.11 19.13
CA THR A 32 13.71 -4.10 20.19
C THR A 32 12.25 -4.54 20.26
N LEU A 33 11.37 -3.95 19.44
CA LEU A 33 9.99 -4.38 19.31
C LEU A 33 9.90 -5.81 18.75
N ASP A 34 8.79 -6.47 19.01
CA ASP A 34 8.50 -7.77 18.40
C ASP A 34 8.46 -7.65 16.86
N PRO A 35 8.66 -8.75 16.11
CA PRO A 35 8.73 -8.69 14.66
C PRO A 35 7.49 -8.08 13.98
N GLY A 36 6.30 -8.26 14.55
CA GLY A 36 5.05 -7.70 14.02
C GLY A 36 5.02 -6.19 14.17
N ALA A 37 5.31 -5.69 15.37
CA ALA A 37 5.44 -4.27 15.64
C ALA A 37 6.62 -3.63 14.88
N ARG A 38 7.70 -4.37 14.59
CA ARG A 38 8.79 -3.86 13.72
C ARG A 38 8.38 -3.77 12.26
N ALA A 39 7.51 -4.66 11.78
CA ALA A 39 7.05 -4.62 10.41
C ALA A 39 6.27 -3.33 10.11
N THR A 40 5.49 -2.81 11.08
CA THR A 40 4.74 -1.56 10.89
C THR A 40 5.65 -0.35 10.64
N ALA A 41 6.87 -0.37 11.20
CA ALA A 41 7.90 0.65 10.95
C ALA A 41 8.24 0.82 9.47
N VAL A 42 8.12 -0.27 8.70
CA VAL A 42 8.47 -0.33 7.28
C VAL A 42 7.23 -0.29 6.40
N VAL A 43 6.15 -0.95 6.81
CA VAL A 43 4.89 -0.99 6.05
C VAL A 43 4.29 0.40 5.89
N TYR A 44 4.33 1.23 6.94
CA TYR A 44 3.80 2.60 6.87
C TYR A 44 4.51 3.48 5.83
N PRO A 45 5.85 3.67 5.87
CA PRO A 45 6.54 4.49 4.88
C PRO A 45 6.52 3.87 3.48
N LEU A 46 6.41 2.54 3.36
CA LEU A 46 6.18 1.88 2.07
C LEU A 46 4.79 2.21 1.51
N HIS A 47 3.75 2.19 2.37
CA HIS A 47 2.37 2.46 1.98
C HIS A 47 2.14 3.92 1.59
N THR A 48 2.77 4.85 2.29
CA THR A 48 2.66 6.29 2.02
C THR A 48 3.54 6.74 0.86
N GLY A 49 4.48 5.89 0.41
CA GLY A 49 5.43 6.21 -0.65
C GLY A 49 6.75 6.78 -0.15
N GLU A 50 6.84 7.22 1.11
CA GLU A 50 8.02 7.87 1.68
C GLU A 50 9.30 7.03 1.61
N LEU A 51 9.21 5.69 1.73
CA LEU A 51 10.37 4.80 1.71
C LEU A 51 11.08 4.80 0.34
N GLY A 52 10.35 5.01 -0.75
CA GLY A 52 10.89 5.03 -2.11
C GLY A 52 10.69 6.36 -2.85
N GLY A 53 10.08 7.34 -2.18
CA GLY A 53 9.70 8.64 -2.71
C GLY A 53 9.00 8.56 -4.07
N VAL A 54 9.33 9.55 -4.92
CA VAL A 54 8.76 9.73 -6.25
C VAL A 54 8.90 8.48 -7.13
N ALA A 55 9.97 7.70 -6.96
CA ALA A 55 10.20 6.49 -7.76
C ALA A 55 9.14 5.42 -7.44
N LEU A 56 8.89 5.16 -6.16
CA LEU A 56 7.87 4.21 -5.72
C LEU A 56 6.46 4.72 -6.07
N GLU A 57 6.18 6.00 -5.81
CA GLU A 57 4.91 6.63 -6.17
C GLU A 57 4.60 6.50 -7.66
N THR A 58 5.59 6.77 -8.53
CA THR A 58 5.44 6.64 -9.98
C THR A 58 5.19 5.19 -10.38
N ALA A 59 5.94 4.24 -9.81
CA ALA A 59 5.76 2.82 -10.10
C ALA A 59 4.34 2.33 -9.73
N VAL A 60 3.84 2.74 -8.56
CA VAL A 60 2.48 2.43 -8.09
C VAL A 60 1.43 3.08 -9.00
N ALA A 61 1.61 4.34 -9.38
CA ALA A 61 0.71 5.04 -10.28
C ALA A 61 0.61 4.36 -11.66
N VAL A 62 1.75 4.02 -12.26
CA VAL A 62 1.80 3.28 -13.54
C VAL A 62 1.16 1.91 -13.41
N GLY A 63 1.41 1.20 -12.29
CA GLY A 63 0.76 -0.08 -11.99
C GLY A 63 -0.77 0.03 -11.92
N GLY A 64 -1.27 1.04 -11.21
CA GLY A 64 -2.70 1.33 -11.11
C GLY A 64 -3.35 1.65 -12.46
N LEU A 65 -2.71 2.50 -13.27
CA LEU A 65 -3.17 2.81 -14.63
C LEU A 65 -3.19 1.57 -15.53
N THR A 66 -2.18 0.71 -15.42
CA THR A 66 -2.10 -0.54 -16.17
C THR A 66 -3.25 -1.48 -15.81
N LEU A 67 -3.48 -1.70 -14.51
CA LEU A 67 -4.59 -2.54 -14.03
C LEU A 67 -5.95 -1.96 -14.42
N GLY A 68 -6.13 -0.63 -14.33
CA GLY A 68 -7.32 0.07 -14.79
C GLY A 68 -7.55 -0.13 -16.29
N GLY A 69 -6.50 0.01 -17.10
CA GLY A 69 -6.54 -0.25 -18.55
C GLY A 69 -6.90 -1.69 -18.89
N LEU A 70 -6.34 -2.67 -18.16
CA LEU A 70 -6.69 -4.09 -18.31
C LEU A 70 -8.15 -4.36 -17.92
N GLY A 71 -8.66 -3.74 -16.85
CA GLY A 71 -10.06 -3.84 -16.46
C GLY A 71 -11.01 -3.28 -17.52
N ILE A 72 -10.75 -2.06 -18.00
CA ILE A 72 -11.54 -1.40 -19.04
C ILE A 72 -11.53 -2.20 -20.34
N SER A 73 -10.33 -2.61 -20.80
CA SER A 73 -10.18 -3.40 -22.03
C SER A 73 -10.86 -4.76 -21.91
N GLY A 74 -10.79 -5.43 -20.77
CA GLY A 74 -11.49 -6.68 -20.51
C GLY A 74 -13.01 -6.56 -20.65
N VAL A 75 -13.61 -5.54 -20.01
CA VAL A 75 -15.05 -5.25 -20.13
C VAL A 75 -15.44 -4.90 -21.56
N TRP A 76 -14.64 -4.06 -22.23
CA TRP A 76 -14.88 -3.67 -23.61
C TRP A 76 -14.84 -4.87 -24.57
N LEU A 77 -13.82 -5.73 -24.46
CA LEU A 77 -13.72 -6.96 -25.26
C LEU A 77 -14.89 -7.90 -24.98
N TRP A 78 -15.34 -8.02 -23.74
CA TRP A 78 -16.49 -8.86 -23.38
C TRP A 78 -17.77 -8.39 -24.09
N TRP A 79 -18.08 -7.08 -24.07
CA TRP A 79 -19.22 -6.53 -24.79
C TRP A 79 -19.12 -6.76 -26.30
N ARG A 80 -17.95 -6.51 -26.90
CA ARG A 80 -17.73 -6.74 -28.34
C ARG A 80 -17.98 -8.19 -28.71
N ARG A 81 -17.46 -9.15 -27.93
CA ARG A 81 -17.68 -10.59 -28.16
C ARG A 81 -19.16 -10.95 -28.07
N ARG A 82 -19.91 -10.35 -27.14
CA ARG A 82 -21.35 -10.60 -27.00
C ARG A 82 -22.13 -10.08 -28.22
N ALA A 83 -21.83 -8.87 -28.69
CA ALA A 83 -22.45 -8.29 -29.87
C ALA A 83 -22.21 -9.13 -31.12
N VAL A 84 -20.98 -9.60 -31.33
CA VAL A 84 -20.63 -10.50 -32.45
C VAL A 84 -21.42 -11.81 -32.35
N LYS A 85 -21.47 -12.45 -31.18
CA LYS A 85 -22.25 -13.69 -30.98
C LYS A 85 -23.73 -13.52 -31.30
N LEU A 86 -24.34 -12.41 -30.86
CA LEU A 86 -25.73 -12.09 -31.15
C LEU A 86 -25.97 -11.87 -32.65
N ALA A 87 -25.07 -11.18 -33.33
CA ALA A 87 -25.13 -10.97 -34.78
C ALA A 87 -25.02 -12.28 -35.56
N THR A 88 -24.07 -13.17 -35.20
CA THR A 88 -23.93 -14.49 -35.82
C THR A 88 -25.15 -15.37 -35.58
N ALA A 89 -25.72 -15.36 -34.37
CA ALA A 89 -26.93 -16.12 -34.06
C ALA A 89 -28.13 -15.68 -34.92
N LYS A 90 -28.32 -14.37 -35.10
CA LYS A 90 -29.37 -13.80 -35.97
C LYS A 90 -29.19 -14.18 -37.45
N ALA A 91 -27.95 -14.23 -37.92
CA ALA A 91 -27.63 -14.63 -39.29
C ALA A 91 -27.93 -16.12 -39.55
N ARG A 92 -27.74 -16.99 -38.56
CA ARG A 92 -28.04 -18.44 -38.66
C ARG A 92 -29.53 -18.77 -38.60
N SER A 93 -30.35 -17.90 -37.99
CA SER A 93 -31.80 -18.06 -37.90
C SER A 93 -32.58 -17.53 -39.10
N ARG A 94 -31.89 -16.93 -40.09
CA ARG A 94 -32.47 -16.46 -41.35
C ARG A 94 -32.06 -17.42 -42.47
#